data_AF-A0A9P6R014-F1
#
_entry.id   AF-A0A9P6R014-F1
#
_cell.length_a   1.000
_cell.length_b   1.000
_cell.length_c   1.000
_cell.angle_alpha   90.00
_cell.angle_beta   90.00
_cell.angle_gamma   90.00
#
_symmetry.space_group_name_H-M   'P 1'
#
loop_
_entity.id
_entity.type
_entity.pdbx_description
1 polymer ?
#
loop_
_entity_poly.entity_id
_entity_poly.type
_entity_poly.pdbx_seq_one_letter_code
_entity_poly.pdbx_strand_id
1 'polypeptide(L)' 'MELPLARRLFIQESVSGVDVRNHRHYLGPMIQCKYCNAKVWMQERTSGAPKRDPRFSICCSQGKVELPPIKPTPMLLDL' A
#
# COMPACT_ATOMS: atom_id res chain seq x y z
N MET A 1 24.60 -6.76 19.35
CA MET A 1 23.21 -7.23 19.60
C MET A 1 22.45 -7.13 18.29
N GLU A 2 22.12 -8.25 17.66
CA GLU A 2 21.36 -8.23 16.41
C GLU A 2 19.91 -7.87 16.67
N LEU A 3 19.35 -6.95 15.87
CA LEU A 3 17.93 -6.65 15.93
C LEU A 3 17.11 -7.84 15.42
N PRO A 4 16.04 -8.26 16.13
CA PRO A 4 15.21 -9.38 15.70
C PRO A 4 14.60 -9.09 14.33
N LEU A 5 14.48 -10.12 13.49
CA LEU A 5 14.04 -10.00 12.09
C LEU A 5 12.75 -9.18 11.94
N ALA A 6 11.79 -9.34 12.86
CA ALA A 6 10.51 -8.62 12.87
C ALA A 6 10.61 -7.10 13.11
N ARG A 7 11.77 -6.60 13.56
CA ARG A 7 12.03 -5.18 13.84
C ARG A 7 12.99 -4.52 12.85
N ARG A 8 13.44 -5.25 11.84
CA ARG A 8 14.25 -4.66 10.77
C ARG A 8 13.32 -3.87 9.85
N LEU A 9 13.74 -2.66 9.46
CA LEU A 9 13.05 -1.89 8.43
C LEU A 9 12.83 -2.81 7.23
N PHE A 10 11.62 -2.82 6.67
CA PHE A 10 11.35 -3.57 5.45
C PHE A 10 12.14 -2.93 4.30
N ILE A 11 13.39 -3.36 4.14
CA ILE A 11 14.24 -2.97 3.01
C ILE A 11 13.96 -4.01 1.94
N GLN A 12 13.37 -3.56 0.83
CA GLN A 12 12.97 -4.42 -0.29
C GLN A 12 14.15 -5.26 -0.82
N GLU A 13 15.38 -4.78 -0.64
CA GLU A 13 16.64 -5.44 -1.02
C GLU A 13 17.01 -6.66 -0.16
N SER A 14 16.41 -6.80 1.04
CA SER A 14 16.73 -7.89 1.99
C SER A 14 15.84 -9.14 1.85
N VAL A 15 14.90 -9.13 0.90
CA VAL A 15 14.04 -10.28 0.62
C VAL A 15 14.73 -11.19 -0.40
N SER A 16 15.69 -12.00 0.05
CA SER A 16 16.24 -13.12 -0.73
C SER A 16 15.21 -14.26 -0.79
N GLY A 17 14.13 -14.04 -1.54
CA GLY A 17 13.01 -14.98 -1.58
C GLY A 17 11.79 -14.52 -2.38
N VAL A 18 11.79 -13.31 -2.97
CA VAL A 18 10.82 -13.01 -4.01
C VAL A 18 11.17 -13.89 -5.20
N ASP A 19 10.38 -14.94 -5.44
CA ASP A 19 10.42 -15.68 -6.70
C ASP A 19 10.01 -14.70 -7.82
N VAL A 20 10.98 -13.98 -8.36
CA VAL A 20 10.81 -12.99 -9.44
C VAL A 20 10.24 -13.65 -10.70
N ARG A 21 10.32 -15.00 -10.81
CA ARG A 21 9.79 -15.75 -11.95
C ARG A 21 8.27 -15.93 -11.84
N ASN A 22 7.71 -15.74 -10.65
CA ASN A 22 6.32 -16.03 -10.36
C ASN A 22 5.62 -14.77 -9.84
N HIS A 23 5.25 -13.90 -10.78
CA HIS A 23 4.54 -12.63 -10.63
C HIS A 23 3.21 -12.68 -9.83
N ARG A 24 2.87 -13.82 -9.22
CA ARG A 24 1.63 -14.04 -8.45
C ARG A 24 1.46 -13.08 -7.26
N HIS A 25 2.54 -12.51 -6.75
CA HIS A 25 2.52 -11.64 -5.56
C HIS A 25 2.98 -10.20 -5.82
N TYR A 26 3.20 -9.81 -7.08
CA TYR A 26 3.58 -8.44 -7.43
C TYR A 26 2.36 -7.62 -7.84
N LEU A 27 1.99 -6.62 -7.02
CA LEU A 27 0.84 -5.74 -7.25
C LEU A 27 1.19 -4.43 -7.99
N GLY A 28 2.41 -4.32 -8.52
CA GLY A 28 2.89 -3.09 -9.14
C GLY A 28 3.33 -2.04 -8.12
N PRO A 29 3.67 -0.82 -8.59
CA PRO A 29 4.07 0.27 -7.72
C PRO A 29 2.88 0.74 -6.87
N MET A 30 3.19 1.28 -5.68
CA MET A 30 2.23 2.05 -4.90
C MET A 30 2.06 3.45 -5.51
N ILE A 31 0.82 3.85 -5.71
CA ILE A 31 0.44 5.16 -6.24
C ILE A 31 -0.60 5.82 -5.34
N GLN A 32 -0.77 7.13 -5.49
CA GLN A 32 -1.71 7.90 -4.69
C GLN A 32 -3.07 8.00 -5.39
N CYS A 33 -4.15 7.71 -4.68
CA CYS A 33 -5.50 7.95 -5.17
C CYS A 33 -5.75 9.45 -5.32
N LYS A 34 -6.21 9.89 -6.50
CA LYS A 34 -6.47 11.31 -6.80
C LYS A 34 -7.62 11.94 -6.00
N TYR A 35 -8.47 11.13 -5.37
CA TYR A 35 -9.65 11.61 -4.63
C TYR A 35 -9.38 11.72 -3.13
N CYS A 36 -8.79 10.69 -2.52
CA CYS A 36 -8.62 10.62 -1.06
C CYS A 36 -7.16 10.58 -0.59
N ASN A 37 -6.19 10.67 -1.51
CA ASN A 37 -4.75 10.61 -1.22
C ASN A 37 -4.26 9.31 -0.55
N ALA A 38 -5.10 8.28 -0.47
CA ALA A 38 -4.68 6.97 0.00
C ALA A 38 -3.58 6.38 -0.91
N LYS A 39 -2.56 5.75 -0.32
CA LYS A 39 -1.58 4.96 -1.05
C LYS A 39 -2.16 3.58 -1.35
N VAL A 40 -2.20 3.20 -2.62
CA VAL A 40 -2.81 1.96 -3.13
C VAL A 40 -1.91 1.32 -4.18
N TRP A 41 -2.00 0.02 -4.40
CA TRP A 41 -1.21 -0.64 -5.45
C TRP A 41 -1.85 -0.46 -6.83
N MET A 42 -1.02 -0.26 -7.86
CA MET A 42 -1.50 -0.06 -9.25
C MET A 42 -2.39 -1.20 -9.76
N GLN A 43 -2.09 -2.44 -9.37
CA GLN A 43 -2.85 -3.62 -9.80
C GLN A 43 -4.19 -3.78 -9.08
N GLU A 44 -4.43 -3.05 -7.99
CA GLU A 44 -5.74 -3.00 -7.30
C GLU A 44 -6.73 -2.02 -7.94
N ARG A 45 -6.34 -1.38 -9.04
CA ARG A 45 -7.28 -0.56 -9.81
C ARG A 45 -8.54 -1.36 -10.13
N THR A 46 -9.67 -0.69 -10.15
CA THR A 46 -10.93 -1.26 -10.59
C THR A 46 -10.78 -1.82 -12.00
N SER A 47 -11.32 -3.02 -12.22
CA SER A 47 -11.37 -3.66 -13.52
C SER A 47 -11.98 -2.72 -14.57
N GLY A 48 -11.33 -2.60 -15.73
CA GLY A 48 -11.74 -1.68 -16.80
C GLY A 48 -11.21 -0.25 -16.66
N ALA A 49 -10.70 0.18 -15.50
CA ALA A 49 -10.06 1.48 -15.39
C ALA A 49 -8.76 1.54 -16.23
N PRO A 50 -8.50 2.62 -16.98
CA PRO A 50 -7.28 2.72 -17.77
C PRO A 50 -6.06 2.94 -16.86
N LYS A 51 -4.89 2.41 -17.24
CA LYS A 51 -3.66 2.59 -16.45
C LYS A 51 -3.24 4.05 -16.26
N ARG A 52 -3.60 4.93 -17.22
CA ARG A 52 -3.33 6.38 -17.17
C ARG A 52 -4.28 7.16 -16.25
N ASP A 53 -5.47 6.64 -15.97
CA ASP A 53 -6.45 7.21 -15.04
C ASP A 53 -6.99 6.10 -14.14
N PRO A 54 -6.14 5.56 -13.24
CA PRO A 54 -6.53 4.46 -12.39
C PRO A 54 -7.60 4.91 -11.40
N ARG A 55 -8.62 4.07 -11.25
CA ARG A 55 -9.72 4.27 -10.32
C ARG A 55 -9.73 3.13 -9.34
N PHE A 56 -10.15 3.41 -8.11
CA PHE A 56 -10.07 2.45 -7.01
C PHE A 56 -11.39 2.41 -6.25
N SER A 57 -11.93 1.20 -6.10
CA SER A 57 -13.09 0.93 -5.26
C SER A 57 -12.70 0.71 -3.79
N ILE A 58 -11.48 0.27 -3.53
CA ILE A 58 -11.00 -0.18 -2.21
C ILE A 58 -10.75 0.96 -1.20
N CYS A 59 -10.54 2.19 -1.66
CA CYS A 59 -10.25 3.33 -0.76
C CYS A 59 -11.48 4.22 -0.60
N CYS A 60 -11.76 5.09 -1.57
CA CYS A 60 -12.84 6.08 -1.52
C CYS A 60 -13.99 5.79 -2.49
N SER A 61 -14.11 4.54 -2.97
CA SER A 61 -15.13 4.16 -3.95
C SER A 61 -15.19 5.10 -5.15
N GLN A 62 -14.03 5.45 -5.73
CA GLN A 62 -13.92 6.39 -6.85
C GLN A 62 -14.38 7.82 -6.53
N GLY A 63 -14.20 8.27 -5.28
CA GLY A 63 -14.56 9.61 -4.82
C GLY A 63 -16.00 9.73 -4.33
N LYS A 64 -16.72 8.60 -4.23
CA LYS A 64 -18.10 8.55 -3.70
C LYS A 64 -18.16 8.71 -2.20
N VAL A 65 -17.08 8.40 -1.48
CA VAL A 65 -17.01 8.57 -0.02
C VAL A 65 -15.79 9.40 0.36
N GLU A 66 -16.01 10.35 1.26
CA GLU A 66 -14.93 11.09 1.90
C GLU A 66 -14.41 10.26 3.08
N LEU A 67 -13.12 9.91 3.03
CA LEU A 67 -12.48 9.20 4.13
C LEU A 67 -12.15 10.19 5.25
N PRO A 68 -12.36 9.83 6.52
CA PRO A 68 -11.94 10.68 7.63
C PRO A 68 -10.40 10.84 7.62
N PRO A 69 -9.87 11.96 8.13
CA PRO A 69 -8.45 12.15 8.28
C PRO A 69 -7.81 11.03 9.12
N ILE A 70 -6.64 10.55 8.70
CA ILE A 70 -5.86 9.57 9.47
C ILE A 70 -5.44 10.24 10.78
N LYS A 71 -5.86 9.67 11.90
CA LYS A 71 -5.40 10.11 13.22
C LYS A 71 -3.94 9.66 13.42
N PRO A 72 -3.09 10.50 14.03
CA PRO A 72 -1.74 10.08 14.38
C PRO A 72 -1.81 8.86 15.30
N THR A 73 -0.84 7.96 15.16
CA THR A 73 -0.69 6.84 16.08
C THR A 73 -0.56 7.38 17.51
N PRO A 74 -1.34 6.85 18.49
CA PRO A 74 -1.18 7.28 19.87
C PRO A 74 0.25 7.01 20.32
N MET A 75 0.79 7.90 21.16
CA MET A 75 2.10 7.67 21.76
C MET A 75 2.06 6.38 22.58
N LEU A 76 3.16 5.64 22.59
CA LEU A 76 3.32 4.46 23.42
C LEU A 76 3.07 4.89 24.88
N LEU A 77 2.10 4.26 25.55
CA LEU A 77 2.00 4.37 27.01
C LEU A 77 3.15 3.54 27.58
N ASP A 78 4.10 4.19 28.22
CA ASP A 78 5.08 3.51 29.07
C ASP A 78 4.31 2.84 30.22
N LEU A 79 4.41 1.50 30.30
CA LEU A 79 3.86 0.65 31.35
C LEU A 79 4.91 0.37 32.42
#